data_AF-A0A6B9Z5B8-F1
#
_entry.id   AF-A0A6B9Z5B8-F1
#
_cell.length_a   1.000
_cell.length_b   1.000
_cell.length_c   1.000
_cell.angle_alpha   90.00
_cell.angle_beta   90.00
_cell.angle_gamma   90.00
#
_symmetry.space_group_name_H-M   'P 1'
#
loop_
_entity.id
_entity.type
_entity.pdbx_description
1 polymer ?
#
loop_
_entity_poly.entity_id
_entity_poly.type
_entity_poly.pdbx_seq_one_letter_code
_entity_poly.pdbx_strand_id
1 'polypeptide(L)'
;MSKLITENAELLIYLDGKLRVTILGGIKLTGLDCMKITLKLTITDHKQNAFRHNLDLYNSIQTEQLIDKSAEALDISINEIITAIGQLTTGLENYRSERLEVMKPKQVEKKQLSEQERKVAITYLKSPDLLTRTKQVIAQSGLVGEETNALIAYLTYTSRKRHTPLHLMCLGASGPSKTWLQESVSETDAGG
;
A
#
# COMPACT_ATOMS: atom_id res chain seq x y z
N MET A 1 -18.15 26.69 4.62
CA MET A 1 -17.96 25.34 4.07
C MET A 1 -16.66 24.82 4.63
N SER A 2 -16.69 23.68 5.31
CA SER A 2 -15.50 23.03 5.81
C SER A 2 -14.84 22.17 4.72
N LYS A 3 -13.51 22.04 4.77
CA LYS A 3 -12.75 21.28 3.78
C LYS A 3 -11.50 20.64 4.40
N LEU A 4 -11.31 19.34 4.14
CA LEU A 4 -10.06 18.63 4.41
C LEU A 4 -9.17 18.63 3.16
N ILE A 5 -7.93 19.10 3.31
CA ILE A 5 -6.90 19.16 2.29
C ILE A 5 -5.91 18.02 2.56
N THR A 6 -5.72 17.15 1.57
CA THR A 6 -5.02 15.86 1.70
C THR A 6 -3.84 15.70 0.74
N GLU A 7 -3.37 16.80 0.15
CA GLU A 7 -2.25 16.86 -0.80
C GLU A 7 -0.95 16.31 -0.22
N ASN A 8 -0.70 16.57 1.07
CA ASN A 8 0.42 16.01 1.82
C ASN A 8 -0.09 15.05 2.89
N ALA A 9 0.22 13.76 2.75
CA ALA A 9 -0.23 12.73 3.68
C ALA A 9 0.31 12.91 5.11
N GLU A 10 1.47 13.54 5.25
CA GLU A 10 2.10 13.84 6.55
C GLU A 10 1.60 15.15 7.18
N LEU A 11 0.86 15.95 6.41
CA LEU A 11 0.40 17.27 6.83
C LEU A 11 -0.99 17.56 6.25
N LEU A 12 -2.00 16.95 6.87
CA LEU A 12 -3.39 17.18 6.51
C LEU A 12 -3.87 18.51 7.10
N ILE A 13 -4.70 19.23 6.36
CA ILE A 13 -5.20 20.55 6.80
C ILE A 13 -6.72 20.56 6.69
N TYR A 14 -7.39 20.80 7.81
CA TYR A 14 -8.82 21.05 7.85
C TYR A 14 -9.07 22.54 8.05
N LEU A 15 -9.96 23.09 7.21
CA LEU A 15 -10.37 24.48 7.24
C LEU A 15 -11.87 24.55 7.52
N ASP A 16 -12.28 25.37 8.48
CA ASP A 16 -13.67 25.68 8.75
C ASP A 16 -13.83 27.15 9.16
N GLY A 17 -14.32 27.98 8.24
CA GLY A 17 -14.37 29.43 8.41
C GLY A 17 -12.97 30.00 8.71
N LYS A 18 -12.80 30.57 9.90
CA LYS A 18 -11.51 31.13 10.35
C LYS A 18 -10.60 30.10 11.02
N LEU A 19 -11.15 28.96 11.44
CA LEU A 19 -10.43 27.91 12.14
C LEU A 19 -9.65 27.07 11.13
N ARG A 20 -8.36 26.91 11.41
CA ARG A 20 -7.46 26.03 10.70
C ARG A 20 -6.91 24.99 11.66
N VAL A 21 -7.18 23.73 11.37
CA VAL A 21 -6.65 22.57 12.10
C VAL A 21 -5.63 21.85 11.22
N THR A 22 -4.39 21.75 11.68
CA THR A 22 -3.31 21.04 11.00
C THR A 22 -3.03 19.74 11.74
N ILE A 23 -3.07 18.62 11.02
CA ILE A 23 -2.69 17.31 11.53
C ILE A 23 -1.21 17.11 11.20
N LEU A 24 -0.38 16.96 12.24
CA LEU A 24 1.07 16.83 12.12
C LEU A 24 1.47 15.35 12.14
N GLY A 25 2.21 14.89 11.12
CA GLY A 25 2.66 13.50 10.98
C GLY A 25 1.59 12.55 10.45
N GLY A 26 0.57 13.09 9.77
CA GLY A 26 -0.51 12.32 9.16
C GLY A 26 -1.36 11.53 10.16
N ILE A 27 -2.02 10.49 9.65
CA ILE A 27 -2.81 9.55 10.45
C ILE A 27 -2.40 8.11 10.11
N LYS A 28 -2.52 7.21 11.09
CA LYS A 28 -2.36 5.77 10.82
C LYS A 28 -3.54 5.25 10.00
N LEU A 29 -3.22 4.55 8.93
CA LEU A 29 -4.22 3.92 8.06
C LEU A 29 -4.68 2.55 8.59
N THR A 30 -3.90 1.92 9.46
CA THR A 30 -4.19 0.64 10.12
C THR A 30 -4.59 0.86 11.58
N GLY A 31 -5.26 -0.12 12.20
CA GLY A 31 -5.78 0.01 13.57
C GLY A 31 -7.01 0.91 13.61
N LEU A 32 -8.13 0.39 13.11
CA LEU A 32 -9.36 1.18 12.90
C LEU A 32 -10.05 1.62 14.20
N ASP A 33 -9.67 1.01 15.31
CA ASP A 33 -10.17 1.21 16.67
C ASP A 33 -9.64 2.48 17.36
N CYS A 34 -8.60 3.13 16.81
CA CYS A 34 -8.06 4.37 17.34
C CYS A 34 -7.79 5.42 16.25
N MET A 35 -7.71 6.69 16.67
CA MET A 35 -7.39 7.83 15.83
C MET A 35 -6.40 8.74 16.56
N LYS A 36 -5.20 8.21 16.82
CA LYS A 36 -4.10 8.93 17.49
C LYS A 36 -3.44 9.93 16.55
N ILE A 37 -3.50 11.21 16.90
CA ILE A 37 -3.03 12.30 16.06
C ILE A 37 -2.43 13.43 16.90
N THR A 38 -1.59 14.25 16.26
CA THR A 38 -1.15 15.52 16.81
C THR A 38 -1.80 16.66 16.04
N LEU A 39 -2.58 17.48 16.73
CA LEU A 39 -3.28 18.62 16.17
C LEU A 39 -2.57 19.93 16.48
N LYS A 40 -2.61 20.86 15.52
CA LYS A 40 -2.31 22.28 15.70
C LYS A 40 -3.50 23.10 15.21
N LEU A 41 -4.21 23.75 16.13
CA LEU A 41 -5.34 24.61 15.85
C LEU A 41 -4.87 26.07 15.84
N THR A 42 -5.35 26.84 14.86
CA THR A 42 -5.01 28.26 14.67
C THR A 42 -6.19 29.02 14.09
N ILE A 43 -6.29 30.31 14.40
CA ILE A 43 -7.22 31.22 13.73
C ILE A 43 -6.49 32.00 12.64
N THR A 44 -7.08 32.06 11.45
CA THR A 44 -6.46 32.65 10.25
C THR A 44 -6.09 34.13 10.44
N ASP A 45 -6.86 34.87 11.24
CA ASP A 45 -6.63 36.29 11.54
C ASP A 45 -5.59 36.50 12.67
N HIS A 46 -5.31 35.50 13.51
CA HIS A 46 -4.44 35.60 14.68
C HIS A 46 -3.28 34.60 14.60
N LYS A 47 -2.22 34.98 13.87
CA LYS A 47 -1.04 34.11 13.65
C LYS A 47 -0.26 33.72 14.92
N GLN A 48 -0.48 34.39 16.05
CA GLN A 48 0.29 34.16 17.28
C GLN A 48 -0.32 33.12 18.23
N ASN A 49 -1.63 32.88 18.18
CA ASN A 49 -2.28 31.90 19.06
C ASN A 49 -2.42 30.56 18.32
N ALA A 50 -1.67 29.56 18.78
CA ALA A 50 -1.71 28.21 18.25
C ALA A 50 -1.83 27.20 19.40
N PHE A 51 -2.94 26.49 19.45
CA PHE A 51 -3.15 25.40 20.40
C PHE A 51 -2.63 24.09 19.79
N ARG A 52 -1.84 23.32 20.55
CA ARG A 52 -1.29 22.04 20.10
C ARG A 52 -1.63 20.95 21.10
N HIS A 53 -2.08 19.81 20.60
CA HIS A 53 -2.41 18.68 21.45
C HIS A 53 -2.23 17.35 20.72
N ASN A 54 -1.75 16.34 21.45
CA ASN A 54 -1.68 14.97 20.98
C ASN A 54 -2.74 14.17 21.73
N LEU A 55 -3.63 13.51 20.99
CA LEU A 55 -4.75 12.76 21.54
C LEU A 55 -5.20 11.65 20.59
N ASP A 56 -6.11 10.82 21.08
CA ASP A 56 -6.96 9.94 20.30
C ASP A 56 -8.36 10.56 20.10
N LEU A 57 -8.76 10.86 18.87
CA LEU A 57 -10.07 11.45 18.59
C LEU A 57 -11.25 10.55 18.99
N TYR A 58 -11.03 9.24 19.10
CA TYR A 58 -12.05 8.29 19.54
C TYR A 58 -12.16 8.17 21.06
N ASN A 59 -11.27 8.81 21.81
CA ASN A 59 -11.35 8.88 23.25
C ASN A 59 -12.17 10.11 23.68
N SER A 60 -13.39 9.89 24.16
CA SER A 60 -14.31 10.97 24.54
C SER A 60 -13.73 11.93 25.58
N ILE A 61 -13.00 11.42 26.57
CA ILE A 61 -12.39 12.23 27.64
C ILE A 61 -11.29 13.15 27.07
N GLN A 62 -10.44 12.63 26.18
CA GLN A 62 -9.39 13.43 25.56
C GLN A 62 -9.96 14.46 24.58
N THR A 63 -11.01 14.08 23.85
CA THR A 63 -11.71 14.98 22.92
C THR A 63 -12.41 16.12 23.64
N GLU A 64 -13.06 15.86 24.78
CA GLU A 64 -13.64 16.91 25.64
C GLU A 64 -12.57 17.89 26.14
N GLN A 65 -11.44 17.38 26.65
CA GLN A 65 -10.32 18.22 27.08
C GLN A 65 -9.71 19.05 25.94
N LEU A 66 -9.64 18.49 24.73
CA LEU A 66 -9.22 19.22 23.54
C LEU A 66 -10.21 20.36 23.25
N ILE A 67 -11.52 20.08 23.26
CA ILE A 67 -12.56 21.05 22.97
C ILE A 67 -12.46 22.24 23.93
N ASP A 68 -12.48 21.97 25.24
CA ASP A 68 -12.49 23.02 26.27
C ASP A 68 -11.21 23.87 26.22
N LYS A 69 -10.04 23.22 26.22
CA LYS A 69 -8.76 23.93 26.26
C LYS A 69 -8.46 24.69 24.98
N SER A 70 -8.91 24.19 23.83
CA SER A 70 -8.70 24.89 22.55
C SER A 70 -9.67 26.05 22.37
N ALA A 71 -10.91 25.93 22.84
CA ALA A 71 -11.87 27.03 22.87
C ALA A 71 -11.33 28.19 23.71
N GLU A 72 -10.83 27.91 24.92
CA GLU A 72 -10.21 28.91 25.80
C GLU A 72 -8.95 29.53 25.16
N ALA A 73 -8.02 28.70 24.67
CA ALA A 73 -6.74 29.19 24.14
C ALA A 73 -6.87 30.02 22.85
N LEU A 74 -7.93 29.80 22.07
CA LEU A 74 -8.16 30.47 20.80
C LEU A 74 -9.25 31.54 20.86
N ASP A 75 -9.92 31.69 22.00
CA ASP A 75 -11.05 32.60 22.22
C ASP A 75 -12.20 32.37 21.20
N ILE A 76 -12.62 31.11 21.08
CA ILE A 76 -13.68 30.65 20.16
C ILE A 76 -14.79 29.96 20.96
N SER A 77 -16.02 30.00 20.45
CA SER A 77 -17.12 29.29 21.07
C SER A 77 -16.90 27.76 21.09
N ILE A 78 -17.25 27.13 22.22
CA ILE A 78 -17.16 25.67 22.40
C ILE A 78 -17.93 24.93 21.30
N ASN A 79 -19.13 25.42 20.94
CA ASN A 79 -19.98 24.81 19.91
C ASN A 79 -19.33 24.80 18.51
N GLU A 80 -18.56 25.83 18.17
CA GLU A 80 -17.80 25.87 16.92
C GLU A 80 -16.71 24.78 16.93
N ILE A 81 -15.98 24.63 18.03
CA ILE A 81 -14.96 23.58 18.16
C ILE A 81 -15.58 22.18 18.13
N ILE A 82 -16.70 21.95 18.83
CA ILE A 82 -17.44 20.67 18.79
C ILE A 82 -17.79 20.31 17.34
N THR A 83 -18.38 21.26 16.62
CA THR A 83 -18.80 21.05 15.23
C THR A 83 -17.59 20.76 14.33
N ALA A 84 -16.53 21.55 14.48
CA ALA A 84 -15.30 21.39 13.69
C ALA A 84 -14.60 20.06 13.97
N ILE A 85 -14.47 19.64 15.22
CA ILE A 85 -13.84 18.36 15.59
C ILE A 85 -14.69 17.18 15.11
N GLY A 86 -16.02 17.25 15.19
CA GLY A 86 -16.91 16.23 14.64
C GLY A 86 -16.73 16.06 13.13
N GLN A 87 -16.78 17.17 12.38
CA GLN A 87 -16.59 17.17 10.92
C GLN A 87 -15.18 16.74 10.51
N LEU A 88 -14.16 17.17 11.25
CA LEU A 88 -12.78 16.72 11.06
C LEU A 88 -12.67 15.20 11.22
N THR A 89 -13.28 14.64 12.27
CA THR A 89 -13.25 13.20 12.55
C THR A 89 -13.86 12.41 11.38
N THR A 90 -15.04 12.80 10.92
CA THR A 90 -15.68 12.19 9.74
C THR A 90 -14.81 12.34 8.48
N GLY A 91 -14.18 13.50 8.28
CA GLY A 91 -13.27 13.73 7.16
C GLY A 91 -12.05 12.80 7.18
N LEU A 92 -11.44 12.58 8.35
CA LEU A 92 -10.31 11.68 8.53
C LEU A 92 -10.70 10.21 8.34
N GLU A 93 -11.91 9.82 8.74
CA GLU A 93 -12.46 8.48 8.52
C GLU A 93 -12.65 8.17 7.03
N ASN A 94 -13.21 9.11 6.29
CA ASN A 94 -13.36 9.01 4.84
C ASN A 94 -11.99 8.94 4.16
N TYR A 95 -11.07 9.83 4.53
CA TYR A 95 -9.70 9.82 4.02
C TYR A 95 -9.00 8.47 4.28
N ARG A 96 -9.16 7.91 5.49
CA ARG A 96 -8.60 6.60 5.84
C ARG A 96 -9.18 5.48 4.97
N SER A 97 -10.50 5.49 4.77
CA SER A 97 -11.21 4.51 3.96
C SER A 97 -10.80 4.56 2.49
N GLU A 98 -10.73 5.75 1.90
CA GLU A 98 -10.26 5.95 0.51
C GLU A 98 -8.82 5.48 0.32
N ARG A 99 -7.92 5.81 1.25
CA ARG A 99 -6.52 5.36 1.20
C ARG A 99 -6.40 3.85 1.32
N LEU A 100 -7.20 3.21 2.19
CA LEU A 100 -7.26 1.76 2.32
C LEU A 100 -7.72 1.09 1.02
N GLU A 101 -8.73 1.62 0.34
CA GLU A 101 -9.18 1.11 -0.97
C GLU A 101 -8.08 1.20 -2.03
N VAL A 102 -7.34 2.31 -2.08
CA VAL A 102 -6.21 2.48 -3.02
C VAL A 102 -5.03 1.54 -2.68
N MET A 103 -4.83 1.22 -1.41
CA MET A 103 -3.79 0.30 -0.95
C MET A 103 -4.16 -1.17 -1.09
N LYS A 104 -5.43 -1.51 -1.34
CA LYS A 104 -5.77 -2.88 -1.71
C LYS A 104 -4.96 -3.21 -2.97
N PRO A 105 -4.19 -4.31 -2.99
CA PRO A 105 -3.52 -4.71 -4.21
C PRO A 105 -4.61 -4.81 -5.27
N LYS A 106 -4.49 -4.02 -6.35
CA LYS A 106 -5.29 -4.26 -7.56
C LYS A 106 -5.18 -5.75 -7.78
N GLN A 107 -6.31 -6.45 -7.73
CA GLN A 107 -6.32 -7.86 -8.10
C GLN A 107 -5.56 -7.91 -9.41
N VAL A 108 -4.40 -8.57 -9.42
CA VAL A 108 -3.68 -8.82 -10.66
C VAL A 108 -4.74 -9.49 -11.51
N GLU A 109 -5.25 -8.76 -12.51
CA GLU A 109 -6.21 -9.31 -13.44
C GLU A 109 -5.48 -10.51 -13.99
N LYS A 110 -5.93 -11.71 -13.59
CA LYS A 110 -5.34 -12.96 -14.07
C LYS A 110 -5.38 -12.82 -15.58
N LYS A 111 -4.21 -12.74 -16.21
CA LYS A 111 -4.12 -12.53 -17.65
C LYS A 111 -4.94 -13.62 -18.31
N GLN A 112 -6.12 -13.27 -18.82
CA GLN A 112 -6.96 -14.25 -19.50
C GLN A 112 -6.39 -14.42 -20.90
N LEU A 113 -5.77 -15.57 -21.15
CA LEU A 113 -5.33 -15.92 -22.50
C LEU A 113 -6.55 -15.95 -23.42
N SER A 114 -6.46 -15.24 -24.54
CA SER A 114 -7.41 -15.40 -25.65
C SER A 114 -7.40 -16.86 -26.14
N GLU A 115 -8.46 -17.28 -26.85
CA GLU A 115 -8.52 -18.63 -27.41
C GLU A 115 -7.33 -18.94 -28.34
N GLN A 116 -6.87 -17.93 -29.08
CA GLN A 116 -5.72 -18.04 -29.97
C GLN A 116 -4.41 -18.24 -29.19
N GLU A 117 -4.16 -17.41 -28.17
CA GLU A 117 -2.98 -17.55 -27.30
C GLU A 117 -2.98 -18.89 -26.57
N ARG A 118 -4.15 -19.33 -26.08
CA ARG A 118 -4.30 -20.64 -25.44
C ARG A 118 -3.99 -21.78 -26.40
N LYS A 119 -4.44 -21.69 -27.65
CA LYS A 119 -4.16 -22.70 -28.68
C LYS A 119 -2.66 -22.78 -28.98
N VAL A 120 -1.99 -21.64 -29.15
CA VAL A 120 -0.53 -21.56 -29.36
C VAL A 120 0.22 -22.16 -28.17
N ALA A 121 -0.15 -21.80 -26.94
CA ALA A 121 0.47 -22.32 -25.73
C ALA A 121 0.29 -23.84 -25.61
N ILE A 122 -0.91 -24.38 -25.84
CA ILE A 122 -1.16 -25.82 -25.80
C ILE A 122 -0.38 -26.56 -26.89
N THR A 123 -0.33 -26.02 -28.11
CA THR A 123 0.45 -26.60 -29.21
C THR A 123 1.94 -26.63 -28.85
N TYR A 124 2.47 -25.57 -28.26
CA TYR A 124 3.83 -25.53 -27.75
C TYR A 124 4.07 -26.63 -26.71
N LEU A 125 3.20 -26.72 -25.69
CA LEU A 125 3.31 -27.71 -24.59
C LEU A 125 3.17 -29.16 -25.04
N LYS A 126 2.48 -29.44 -26.16
CA LYS A 126 2.28 -30.80 -26.70
C LYS A 126 3.34 -31.21 -27.72
N SER A 127 4.21 -30.29 -28.14
CA SER A 127 5.21 -30.60 -29.15
C SER A 127 6.32 -31.50 -28.60
N PRO A 128 6.98 -32.31 -29.44
CA PRO A 128 8.14 -33.09 -29.05
C PRO A 128 9.29 -32.19 -28.56
N ASP A 129 10.19 -32.79 -27.77
CA ASP A 129 11.40 -32.13 -27.25
C ASP A 129 11.12 -30.87 -26.41
N LEU A 130 10.00 -30.86 -25.69
CA LEU A 130 9.54 -29.71 -24.90
C LEU A 130 10.62 -29.15 -23.97
N LEU A 131 11.34 -30.01 -23.24
CA LEU A 131 12.39 -29.57 -22.32
C LEU A 131 13.54 -28.86 -23.04
N THR A 132 13.98 -29.40 -24.19
CA THR A 132 15.02 -28.81 -25.02
C THR A 132 14.59 -27.44 -25.55
N ARG A 133 13.35 -27.35 -26.04
CA ARG A 133 12.77 -26.11 -26.55
C ARG A 133 12.62 -25.06 -25.45
N THR A 134 12.11 -25.44 -24.28
CA THR A 134 12.00 -24.55 -23.12
C THR A 134 13.37 -24.06 -22.68
N LYS A 135 14.39 -24.93 -22.68
CA LYS A 135 15.78 -24.53 -22.39
C LYS A 135 16.30 -23.49 -23.38
N GLN A 136 16.01 -23.64 -24.68
CA GLN A 136 16.39 -22.66 -25.70
C GLN A 136 15.68 -21.31 -25.50
N VAL A 137 14.40 -21.32 -25.14
CA VAL A 137 13.66 -20.09 -24.84
C VAL A 137 14.23 -19.38 -23.60
N ILE A 138 14.60 -20.13 -22.56
CA ILE A 138 15.30 -19.58 -21.38
C ILE A 138 16.65 -18.97 -21.77
N ALA A 139 17.41 -19.61 -22.68
CA ALA A 139 18.67 -19.05 -23.16
C ALA A 139 18.44 -17.71 -23.90
N GLN A 140 17.37 -17.62 -24.69
CA GLN A 140 16.99 -16.42 -25.44
C GLN A 140 16.52 -15.27 -24.55
N SER A 141 16.11 -15.53 -23.31
CA SER A 141 15.72 -14.47 -22.36
C SER A 141 16.91 -13.74 -21.74
N GLY A 142 18.15 -14.01 -22.20
CA GLY A 142 19.37 -13.34 -21.74
C GLY A 142 20.12 -14.10 -20.64
N LEU A 143 19.69 -15.32 -20.31
CA LEU A 143 20.24 -16.12 -19.22
C LEU A 143 21.33 -17.09 -19.72
N VAL A 144 22.48 -16.53 -20.12
CA VAL A 144 23.57 -17.28 -20.76
C VAL A 144 24.44 -18.01 -19.74
N GLY A 145 24.66 -19.32 -19.93
CA GLY A 145 25.54 -20.15 -19.09
C GLY A 145 24.87 -20.79 -17.87
N GLU A 146 23.61 -20.43 -17.58
CA GLU A 146 22.83 -20.93 -16.44
C GLU A 146 21.54 -21.64 -16.89
N GLU A 147 21.42 -21.99 -18.17
CA GLU A 147 20.17 -22.48 -18.79
C GLU A 147 19.70 -23.79 -18.15
N THR A 148 20.64 -24.63 -17.72
CA THR A 148 20.32 -25.90 -17.03
C THR A 148 19.75 -25.63 -15.64
N ASN A 149 20.35 -24.71 -14.88
CA ASN A 149 19.90 -24.37 -13.54
C ASN A 149 18.53 -23.66 -13.57
N ALA A 150 18.33 -22.78 -14.55
CA ALA A 150 17.04 -22.13 -14.78
C ALA A 150 15.95 -23.10 -15.25
N LEU A 151 16.26 -24.09 -16.08
CA LEU A 151 15.31 -25.14 -16.43
C LEU A 151 14.91 -25.97 -15.19
N ILE A 152 15.86 -26.33 -14.33
CA ILE A 152 15.58 -27.03 -13.08
C ILE A 152 14.66 -26.17 -12.20
N ALA A 153 14.99 -24.89 -12.03
CA ALA A 153 14.18 -23.97 -11.25
C ALA A 153 12.76 -23.83 -11.82
N TYR A 154 12.62 -23.66 -13.13
CA TYR A 154 11.33 -23.60 -13.83
C TYR A 154 10.49 -24.85 -13.54
N LEU A 155 11.06 -26.05 -13.68
CA LEU A 155 10.36 -27.30 -13.38
C LEU A 155 9.97 -27.40 -11.91
N THR A 156 10.83 -26.96 -11.00
CA THR A 156 10.50 -26.90 -9.57
C THR A 156 9.32 -25.98 -9.31
N TYR A 157 9.25 -24.79 -9.91
CA TYR A 157 8.10 -23.89 -9.73
C TYR A 157 6.79 -24.45 -10.28
N THR A 158 6.82 -25.12 -11.45
CA THR A 158 5.62 -25.77 -12.00
C THR A 158 5.09 -26.92 -11.13
N SER A 159 5.90 -27.45 -10.21
CA SER A 159 5.49 -28.51 -9.29
C SER A 159 4.51 -28.05 -8.21
N ARG A 160 4.26 -26.75 -8.05
CA ARG A 160 3.38 -26.16 -7.01
C ARG A 160 1.95 -26.71 -6.95
N LYS A 161 1.48 -27.35 -8.02
CA LYS A 161 0.15 -27.98 -8.12
C LYS A 161 0.17 -29.50 -7.95
N ARG A 162 1.34 -30.12 -7.74
CA ARG A 162 1.47 -31.55 -7.47
C ARG A 162 1.16 -31.84 -6.00
N HIS A 163 0.78 -33.08 -5.70
CA HIS A 163 0.57 -33.55 -4.32
C HIS A 163 1.83 -33.37 -3.46
N THR A 164 3.01 -33.54 -4.05
CA THR A 164 4.31 -33.32 -3.42
C THR A 164 5.09 -32.27 -4.24
N PRO A 165 5.03 -30.98 -3.85
CA PRO A 165 5.81 -29.95 -4.53
C PRO A 165 7.30 -30.18 -4.29
N LEU A 166 8.10 -29.84 -5.30
CA LEU A 166 9.55 -29.86 -5.23
C LEU A 166 10.05 -28.57 -4.57
N HIS A 167 11.16 -28.67 -3.85
CA HIS A 167 11.84 -27.54 -3.24
C HIS A 167 13.20 -27.34 -3.92
N LEU A 168 13.56 -26.08 -4.19
CA LEU A 168 14.84 -25.70 -4.80
C LEU A 168 15.69 -24.95 -3.77
N MET A 169 16.96 -25.32 -3.66
CA MET A 169 17.95 -24.60 -2.87
C MET A 169 19.14 -24.21 -3.76
N CYS A 170 19.43 -22.92 -3.87
CA CYS A 170 20.54 -22.40 -4.68
C CYS A 170 21.79 -22.18 -3.81
N LEU A 171 22.83 -23.00 -4.00
CA LEU A 171 24.12 -22.91 -3.29
C LEU A 171 25.23 -22.43 -4.23
N GLY A 172 26.11 -21.54 -3.78
CA GLY A 172 27.19 -20.95 -4.58
C GLY A 172 27.97 -19.86 -3.83
N ALA A 173 29.05 -19.32 -4.40
CA ALA A 173 29.75 -18.16 -3.81
C ALA A 173 28.84 -16.92 -3.78
N SER A 174 29.05 -15.99 -2.84
CA SER A 174 28.23 -14.77 -2.70
C SER A 174 28.40 -13.87 -3.92
N GLY A 175 27.43 -13.89 -4.83
CA GLY A 175 27.43 -13.07 -6.04
C GLY A 175 26.01 -12.76 -6.52
N PRO A 176 25.84 -11.68 -7.31
CA PRO A 176 24.53 -11.17 -7.77
C PRO A 176 23.76 -12.13 -8.68
N SER A 177 24.40 -13.17 -9.22
CA SER A 177 23.80 -14.13 -10.15
C SER A 177 22.70 -15.00 -9.53
N LYS A 178 22.75 -15.31 -8.23
CA LYS A 178 21.74 -16.17 -7.58
C LYS A 178 20.38 -15.51 -7.46
N THR A 179 20.36 -14.27 -6.99
CA THR A 179 19.12 -13.50 -6.83
C THR A 179 18.52 -13.22 -8.20
N TRP A 180 19.37 -12.87 -9.18
CA TRP A 180 18.93 -12.62 -10.54
C TRP A 180 18.33 -13.87 -11.22
N LEU A 181 18.90 -15.06 -11.00
CA LEU A 181 18.33 -16.32 -11.49
C LEU A 181 16.96 -16.61 -10.86
N GLN A 182 16.83 -16.42 -9.55
CA GLN A 182 15.57 -16.65 -8.85
C GLN A 182 14.48 -15.67 -9.31
N GLU A 183 14.81 -14.39 -9.45
CA GLU A 183 13.89 -13.36 -9.96
C GLU A 183 13.49 -13.64 -11.40
N SER A 184 14.45 -13.87 -12.30
CA SER A 184 14.21 -14.09 -13.74
C SER A 184 13.33 -15.32 -13.99
N VAL A 185 13.56 -16.43 -13.27
CA VAL A 185 12.73 -17.63 -13.43
C VAL A 185 11.36 -17.43 -12.79
N SER A 186 11.26 -16.68 -11.70
CA SER A 186 9.98 -16.34 -11.08
C SER A 186 9.10 -15.49 -12.01
N GLU A 187 9.69 -14.54 -12.74
CA GLU A 187 8.98 -13.76 -13.77
C GLU A 187 8.42 -14.64 -14.90
N THR A 188 9.16 -15.69 -15.30
CA THR A 188 8.65 -16.66 -16.29
C THR A 188 7.50 -17.55 -15.78
N ASP A 189 7.35 -17.77 -14.46
CA ASP A 189 6.20 -18.46 -13.85
C ASP A 189 5.04 -17.50 -13.50
N ALA A 190 5.33 -16.23 -13.22
CA ALA A 190 4.35 -15.21 -12.83
C ALA A 190 3.53 -14.64 -14.00
N GLY A 191 3.90 -14.96 -15.24
CA GLY A 191 3.18 -14.53 -16.45
C GLY A 191 1.95 -15.38 -16.83
N GLY A 192 1.49 -16.29 -15.95
CA GLY A 192 0.34 -17.18 -16.17
C GLY A 192 -0.85 -16.94 -15.26
#